data_AF-A0A174B9Y1-F1
#
_entry.id   AF-A0A174B9Y1-F1
#
_cell.length_a   1.000
_cell.length_b   1.000
_cell.length_c   1.000
_cell.angle_alpha   90.00
_cell.angle_beta   90.00
_cell.angle_gamma   90.00
#
_symmetry.space_group_name_H-M   'P 1'
#
loop_
_entity.id
_entity.type
_entity.pdbx_description
1 polymer ?
#
loop_
_entity_poly.entity_id
_entity_poly.type
_entity_poly.pdbx_seq_one_letter_code
_entity_poly.pdbx_strand_id
1 'polypeptide(L)'
;MKKFLSVLLAACLCCGMLAGCGKEKSITNDFDSSTNQNENIAGYSFEVPEAWEKGEKFTENTLYFYPSQGMLTVMYSESEVSILNDSDRESFIEGMASGFEEFKLVNESETVVNDEKAYKFEMKVKMAGDDYSVSMVTFDCGFGLVSFMLGTLQTSDEDYSADFDKVLQSIEKPLPFTKTIDDVCFMYSMLQSSDEYSFVSEGVQEASDGSTMEILYESENGAMITILGDEDENLTLVSVSAEGEEYFSSMCVMALIGSGVYNNNSSKEIPLNLSADSLKELGTEPTDAIIEVANGISYFLQKNDDGSYRMIIQRDAETKEDYLH
;
A
#
# COMPACT_ATOMS: atom_id res chain seq x y z
N MET A 1 6.20 -24.13 79.41
CA MET A 1 6.53 -23.95 77.99
C MET A 1 5.26 -24.09 77.15
N LYS A 2 4.84 -22.96 76.56
CA LYS A 2 4.04 -22.78 75.33
C LYS A 2 2.85 -23.73 75.07
N LYS A 3 1.66 -23.34 75.55
CA LYS A 3 0.37 -23.67 74.93
C LYS A 3 -0.46 -22.38 74.77
N PHE A 4 0.06 -21.47 73.93
CA PHE A 4 -0.64 -20.25 73.51
C PHE A 4 -0.10 -19.87 72.12
N LEU A 5 -0.57 -20.56 71.06
CA LEU A 5 -0.39 -20.10 69.68
C LEU A 5 -1.22 -21.01 68.73
N SER A 6 -2.55 -20.93 68.74
CA SER A 6 -3.33 -21.58 67.68
C SER A 6 -4.74 -21.04 67.44
N VAL A 7 -5.14 -19.91 68.05
CA VAL A 7 -6.52 -19.39 67.90
C VAL A 7 -6.53 -17.89 67.53
N LEU A 8 -5.45 -17.38 66.94
CA LEU A 8 -5.39 -16.00 66.43
C LEU A 8 -4.99 -15.94 64.95
N LEU A 9 -5.43 -16.93 64.17
CA LEU A 9 -5.22 -17.00 62.72
C LEU A 9 -6.55 -17.20 61.95
N ALA A 10 -7.64 -16.66 62.50
CA ALA A 10 -8.98 -16.73 61.90
C ALA A 10 -9.65 -15.35 61.77
N ALA A 11 -8.88 -14.26 61.82
CA ALA A 11 -9.41 -12.89 61.76
C ALA A 11 -8.64 -11.94 60.81
N CYS A 12 -7.80 -12.45 59.91
CA CYS A 12 -7.09 -11.64 58.90
C CYS A 12 -7.23 -12.20 57.47
N LEU A 13 -8.32 -12.92 57.16
CA LEU A 13 -8.58 -13.50 55.84
C LEU A 13 -9.82 -12.89 55.14
N CYS A 14 -10.30 -11.72 55.59
CA CYS A 14 -11.48 -11.05 55.04
C CYS A 14 -11.22 -9.65 54.44
N CYS A 15 -9.99 -9.31 54.06
CA CYS A 15 -9.72 -8.06 53.30
C CYS A 15 -9.00 -8.33 51.96
N GLY A 16 -8.95 -9.58 51.51
CA GLY A 16 -8.24 -10.01 50.30
C GLY A 16 -9.09 -10.06 49.03
N MET A 17 -10.08 -9.17 48.89
CA MET A 17 -10.78 -8.94 47.63
C MET A 17 -10.95 -7.44 47.44
N LEU A 18 -9.83 -6.74 47.26
CA LEU A 18 -9.84 -5.64 46.30
C LEU A 18 -10.11 -6.31 44.95
N ALA A 19 -11.40 -6.45 44.63
CA ALA A 19 -11.82 -6.48 43.26
C ALA A 19 -11.24 -5.20 42.65
N GLY A 20 -10.08 -5.32 42.03
CA GLY A 20 -9.67 -4.42 40.98
C GLY A 20 -10.68 -4.61 39.88
N CYS A 21 -11.84 -3.95 40.01
CA CYS A 21 -12.64 -3.60 38.86
C CYS A 21 -11.72 -2.72 38.03
N GLY A 22 -11.01 -3.33 37.08
CA GLY A 22 -10.51 -2.58 35.94
C GLY A 22 -11.72 -1.82 35.42
N LYS A 23 -11.63 -0.49 35.45
CA LYS A 23 -12.70 0.36 34.94
C LYS A 23 -12.90 -0.05 33.49
N GLU A 24 -14.09 -0.49 33.16
CA GLU A 24 -14.44 -0.90 31.80
C GLU A 24 -14.26 0.34 30.92
N LYS A 25 -13.46 0.21 29.86
CA LYS A 25 -13.20 1.32 28.95
C LYS A 25 -14.48 1.65 28.18
N SER A 26 -14.68 2.93 27.90
CA SER A 26 -15.75 3.42 27.04
C SER A 26 -15.37 3.16 25.59
N ILE A 27 -16.17 2.37 24.88
CA ILE A 27 -15.98 2.16 23.44
C ILE A 27 -16.39 3.45 22.72
N THR A 28 -15.47 4.02 21.94
CA THR A 28 -15.75 5.21 21.12
C THR A 28 -16.56 4.84 19.88
N ASN A 29 -17.24 5.83 19.30
CA ASN A 29 -18.00 5.68 18.07
C ASN A 29 -17.83 6.95 17.23
N ASP A 30 -16.58 7.36 17.03
CA ASP A 30 -16.24 8.60 16.32
C ASP A 30 -16.35 8.44 14.80
N PHE A 31 -16.28 7.21 14.28
CA PHE A 31 -16.34 6.94 12.85
C PHE A 31 -17.76 7.11 12.30
N ASP A 32 -17.92 8.08 11.39
CA ASP A 32 -19.14 8.40 10.66
C ASP A 32 -18.79 8.76 9.20
N SER A 33 -19.11 7.87 8.26
CA SER A 33 -18.80 8.03 6.83
C SER A 33 -19.38 9.31 6.20
N SER A 34 -20.34 9.98 6.86
CA SER A 34 -20.90 11.25 6.37
C SER A 34 -20.08 12.48 6.75
N THR A 35 -19.20 12.37 7.75
CA THR A 35 -18.38 13.47 8.26
C THR A 35 -16.89 13.17 8.28
N ASN A 36 -16.49 11.91 8.13
CA ASN A 36 -15.10 11.48 8.12
C ASN A 36 -14.22 12.28 7.14
N GLN A 37 -12.96 12.39 7.50
CA GLN A 37 -11.90 12.93 6.66
C GLN A 37 -11.45 11.84 5.68
N ASN A 38 -11.32 12.19 4.40
CA ASN A 38 -10.79 11.31 3.36
C ASN A 38 -9.30 11.56 3.18
N GLU A 39 -8.52 10.48 3.24
CA GLU A 39 -7.06 10.52 3.26
C GLU A 39 -6.47 9.56 2.24
N ASN A 40 -5.21 9.77 1.87
CA ASN A 40 -4.51 8.91 0.93
C ASN A 40 -3.06 8.67 1.36
N ILE A 41 -2.58 7.44 1.21
CA ILE A 41 -1.17 7.11 1.35
C ILE A 41 -0.77 6.02 0.36
N ALA A 42 0.35 6.20 -0.35
CA ALA A 42 0.81 5.27 -1.37
C ALA A 42 -0.29 4.85 -2.39
N GLY A 43 -1.24 5.75 -2.66
CA GLY A 43 -2.38 5.49 -3.54
C GLY A 43 -3.60 4.86 -2.87
N TYR A 44 -3.50 4.33 -1.65
CA TYR A 44 -4.64 3.80 -0.91
C TYR A 44 -5.46 4.94 -0.30
N SER A 45 -6.75 5.01 -0.62
CA SER A 45 -7.69 5.90 0.07
C SER A 45 -8.21 5.25 1.35
N PHE A 46 -8.50 6.06 2.36
CA PHE A 46 -9.11 5.60 3.59
C PHE A 46 -9.82 6.76 4.31
N GLU A 47 -10.72 6.42 5.21
CA GLU A 47 -11.46 7.39 6.03
C GLU A 47 -10.92 7.42 7.46
N VAL A 48 -10.86 8.61 8.06
CA VAL A 48 -10.54 8.83 9.48
C VAL A 48 -11.63 9.68 10.13
N PRO A 49 -12.04 9.39 11.37
CA PRO A 49 -13.00 10.22 12.10
C PRO A 49 -12.66 11.72 12.06
N GLU A 50 -13.66 12.58 11.83
CA GLU A 50 -13.49 14.04 11.87
C GLU A 50 -12.99 14.54 13.23
N ALA A 51 -13.39 13.84 14.30
CA ALA A 51 -12.99 14.15 15.67
C ALA A 51 -11.49 13.90 15.94
N TRP A 52 -10.79 13.18 15.07
CA TRP A 52 -9.37 12.90 15.23
C TRP A 52 -8.58 13.98 14.50
N GLU A 53 -8.00 14.89 15.27
CA GLU A 53 -7.30 16.06 14.71
C GLU A 53 -6.08 15.61 13.90
N LYS A 54 -6.03 16.02 12.63
CA LYS A 54 -4.88 15.75 11.77
C LYS A 54 -3.68 16.58 12.23
N GLY A 55 -2.54 15.93 12.43
CA GLY A 55 -1.30 16.58 12.83
C GLY A 55 -0.75 17.53 11.78
N GLU A 56 -0.19 18.67 12.22
CA GLU A 56 0.45 19.65 11.32
C GLU A 56 1.76 19.15 10.69
N LYS A 57 2.39 18.13 11.27
CA LYS A 57 3.65 17.55 10.81
C LYS A 57 3.41 16.22 10.11
N PHE A 58 3.14 16.27 8.82
CA PHE A 58 3.10 15.08 7.97
C PHE A 58 4.14 15.19 6.86
N THR A 59 4.61 14.05 6.37
CA THR A 59 5.34 13.93 5.11
C THR A 59 4.41 13.26 4.09
N GLU A 60 4.82 13.23 2.83
CA GLU A 60 4.11 12.43 1.80
C GLU A 60 3.96 10.95 2.18
N ASN A 61 4.83 10.44 3.07
CA ASN A 61 4.90 9.04 3.48
C ASN A 61 4.42 8.80 4.92
N THR A 62 3.98 9.81 5.66
CA THR A 62 3.54 9.62 7.05
C THR A 62 2.50 10.66 7.47
N LEU A 63 1.34 10.17 7.90
CA LEU A 63 0.19 10.95 8.38
C LEU A 63 -0.05 10.65 9.87
N TYR A 64 -0.46 11.66 10.63
CA TYR A 64 -0.78 11.55 12.05
C TYR A 64 -2.17 12.08 12.33
N PHE A 65 -2.93 11.38 13.17
CA PHE A 65 -4.24 11.79 13.66
C PHE A 65 -4.33 11.58 15.17
N TYR A 66 -4.93 12.53 15.88
CA TYR A 66 -4.92 12.58 17.34
C TYR A 66 -6.34 12.50 17.92
N PRO A 67 -6.85 11.31 18.25
CA PRO A 67 -7.93 11.18 19.23
C PRO A 67 -7.46 11.64 20.62
N SER A 68 -8.39 11.99 21.52
CA SER A 68 -8.08 12.67 22.80
C SER A 68 -7.00 12.00 23.67
N GLN A 69 -6.86 10.67 23.62
CA GLN A 69 -5.89 9.90 24.41
C GLN A 69 -5.20 8.81 23.59
N GLY A 70 -5.06 9.06 22.29
CA GLY A 70 -4.40 8.15 21.38
C GLY A 70 -3.79 8.89 20.20
N MET A 71 -3.19 8.12 19.32
CA MET A 71 -2.58 8.58 18.09
C MET A 71 -2.69 7.47 17.06
N LEU A 72 -3.29 7.78 15.91
CA LEU A 72 -3.16 6.98 14.71
C LEU A 72 -1.99 7.53 13.89
N THR A 73 -1.03 6.67 13.58
CA THR A 73 0.01 6.94 12.59
C THR A 73 -0.25 6.04 11.39
N VAL A 74 -0.33 6.64 10.20
CA VAL A 74 -0.39 5.92 8.94
C VAL A 74 0.91 6.20 8.18
N MET A 75 1.63 5.17 7.77
CA MET A 75 2.94 5.34 7.13
C MET A 75 3.14 4.41 5.94
N TYR A 76 3.84 4.92 4.94
CA TYR A 76 4.43 4.16 3.84
C TYR A 76 5.94 4.13 4.01
N SER A 77 6.54 2.97 3.79
CA SER A 77 7.99 2.79 3.74
C SER A 77 8.35 2.00 2.50
N GLU A 78 9.19 2.55 1.64
CA GLU A 78 9.90 1.75 0.65
C GLU A 78 10.68 0.64 1.36
N SER A 79 10.56 -0.59 0.85
CA SER A 79 11.23 -1.75 1.41
C SER A 79 11.23 -2.91 0.41
N GLU A 80 12.35 -3.62 0.35
CA GLU A 80 12.44 -4.89 -0.37
C GLU A 80 11.92 -6.08 0.45
N VAL A 81 11.56 -5.84 1.72
CA VAL A 81 11.10 -6.88 2.65
C VAL A 81 9.58 -7.06 2.52
N SER A 82 9.11 -8.30 2.68
CA SER A 82 7.67 -8.61 2.66
C SER A 82 7.20 -8.99 4.05
N ILE A 83 6.07 -8.44 4.50
CA ILE A 83 5.46 -8.81 5.78
C ILE A 83 4.94 -10.26 5.78
N LEU A 84 4.74 -10.84 4.59
CA LEU A 84 4.28 -12.21 4.41
C LEU A 84 5.40 -13.24 4.60
N ASN A 85 6.66 -12.81 4.63
CA ASN A 85 7.80 -13.66 4.93
C ASN A 85 8.14 -13.57 6.43
N ASP A 86 8.26 -14.72 7.09
CA ASP A 86 8.51 -14.79 8.54
C ASP A 86 9.81 -14.10 8.97
N SER A 87 10.91 -14.29 8.23
CA SER A 87 12.22 -13.70 8.57
C SER A 87 12.25 -12.19 8.37
N ASP A 88 11.59 -11.73 7.30
CA ASP A 88 11.46 -10.31 6.99
C ASP A 88 10.56 -9.61 8.00
N ARG A 89 9.46 -10.25 8.39
CA ARG A 89 8.54 -9.76 9.41
C ARG A 89 9.19 -9.68 10.80
N GLU A 90 9.99 -10.67 11.19
CA GLU A 90 10.80 -10.61 12.42
C GLU A 90 11.75 -9.40 12.38
N SER A 91 12.47 -9.22 11.26
CA SER A 91 13.38 -8.08 11.06
C SER A 91 12.66 -6.73 11.09
N PHE A 92 11.47 -6.63 10.50
CA PHE A 92 10.63 -5.45 10.53
C PHE A 92 10.22 -5.07 11.96
N ILE A 93 9.77 -6.04 12.76
CA ILE A 93 9.38 -5.81 14.15
C ILE A 93 10.58 -5.44 15.03
N GLU A 94 11.74 -6.07 14.83
CA GLU A 94 12.97 -5.68 15.54
C GLU A 94 13.40 -4.26 15.20
N GLY A 95 13.34 -3.88 13.92
CA GLY A 95 13.62 -2.53 13.45
C GLY A 95 12.69 -1.51 14.11
N MET A 96 11.40 -1.80 14.17
CA MET A 96 10.41 -0.97 14.84
C MET A 96 10.63 -0.87 16.35
N ALA A 97 10.92 -1.99 17.02
CA ALA A 97 11.14 -2.04 18.45
C ALA A 97 12.28 -1.11 18.88
N SER A 98 13.30 -0.94 18.03
CA SER A 98 14.43 -0.04 18.28
C SER A 98 14.05 1.45 18.40
N GLY A 99 12.87 1.83 17.89
CA GLY A 99 12.35 3.20 17.96
C GLY A 99 11.68 3.57 19.30
N PHE A 100 11.47 2.60 20.19
CA PHE A 100 10.74 2.81 21.46
C PHE A 100 11.66 2.69 22.68
N GLU A 101 11.28 3.35 23.79
CA GLU A 101 12.03 3.28 25.05
C GLU A 101 11.92 1.88 25.69
N GLU A 102 10.71 1.32 25.66
CA GLU A 102 10.40 -0.05 26.04
C GLU A 102 9.46 -0.63 24.99
N PHE A 103 9.65 -1.90 24.64
CA PHE A 103 8.86 -2.59 23.63
C PHE A 103 8.53 -4.00 24.09
N LYS A 104 7.28 -4.40 23.87
CA LYS A 104 6.82 -5.78 24.04
C LYS A 104 5.76 -6.13 23.02
N LEU A 105 6.08 -7.07 22.14
CA LEU A 105 5.07 -7.74 21.32
C LEU A 105 4.17 -8.62 22.22
N VAL A 106 2.86 -8.41 22.13
CA VAL A 106 1.83 -9.14 22.87
C VAL A 106 1.23 -10.23 22.00
N ASN A 107 0.91 -9.91 20.75
CA ASN A 107 0.34 -10.85 19.79
C ASN A 107 0.75 -10.48 18.37
N GLU A 108 0.84 -11.50 17.52
CA GLU A 108 1.00 -11.40 16.08
C GLU A 108 0.00 -12.35 15.44
N SER A 109 -0.73 -11.89 14.42
CA SER A 109 -1.70 -12.71 13.71
C SER A 109 -1.90 -12.23 12.27
N GLU A 110 -2.19 -13.17 11.37
CA GLU A 110 -2.66 -12.85 10.02
C GLU A 110 -4.03 -12.15 10.07
N THR A 111 -4.25 -11.21 9.14
CA THR A 111 -5.52 -10.55 8.89
C THR A 111 -5.65 -10.25 7.40
N VAL A 112 -6.77 -9.64 7.00
CA VAL A 112 -7.01 -9.19 5.63
C VAL A 112 -7.39 -7.71 5.64
N VAL A 113 -6.84 -6.93 4.70
CA VAL A 113 -7.22 -5.54 4.43
C VAL A 113 -7.48 -5.42 2.93
N ASN A 114 -8.70 -5.06 2.55
CA ASN A 114 -9.11 -4.95 1.14
C ASN A 114 -8.66 -6.15 0.27
N ASP A 115 -9.01 -7.36 0.71
CA ASP A 115 -8.63 -8.65 0.12
C ASP A 115 -7.12 -8.96 0.04
N GLU A 116 -6.25 -8.07 0.53
CA GLU A 116 -4.82 -8.34 0.68
C GLU A 116 -4.53 -9.00 2.02
N LYS A 117 -3.59 -9.95 1.99
CA LYS A 117 -3.05 -10.52 3.22
C LYS A 117 -2.25 -9.44 3.95
N ALA A 118 -2.52 -9.34 5.24
CA ALA A 118 -1.88 -8.39 6.14
C ALA A 118 -1.50 -9.08 7.44
N TYR A 119 -0.67 -8.43 8.24
CA TYR A 119 -0.37 -8.85 9.62
C TYR A 119 -0.81 -7.80 10.62
N LYS A 120 -1.45 -8.27 11.69
CA LYS A 120 -1.83 -7.50 12.86
C LYS A 120 -0.86 -7.76 14.01
N PHE A 121 -0.34 -6.71 14.59
CA PHE A 121 0.57 -6.73 15.74
C PHE A 121 -0.05 -5.96 16.89
N GLU A 122 -0.16 -6.64 18.03
CA GLU A 122 -0.55 -6.03 19.30
C GLU A 122 0.68 -5.85 20.15
N MET A 123 0.95 -4.63 20.60
CA MET A 123 2.18 -4.27 21.26
C MET A 123 1.92 -3.42 22.51
N LYS A 124 2.86 -3.46 23.44
CA LYS A 124 3.00 -2.46 24.50
C LYS A 124 4.29 -1.73 24.29
N VAL A 125 4.21 -0.41 24.20
CA VAL A 125 5.37 0.44 23.98
C VAL A 125 5.43 1.55 25.01
N LYS A 126 6.63 2.06 25.24
CA LYS A 126 6.85 3.29 25.99
C LYS A 126 7.47 4.34 25.09
N MET A 127 6.87 5.52 25.10
CA MET A 127 7.28 6.64 24.25
C MET A 127 7.06 7.94 25.00
N ALA A 128 8.10 8.78 25.05
CA ALA A 128 8.09 10.05 25.77
C ALA A 128 7.71 9.90 27.27
N GLY A 129 8.09 8.77 27.87
CA GLY A 129 7.80 8.43 29.27
C GLY A 129 6.42 7.83 29.54
N ASP A 130 5.51 7.78 28.56
CA ASP A 130 4.15 7.24 28.72
C ASP A 130 4.02 5.81 28.16
N ASP A 131 3.18 4.99 28.81
CA ASP A 131 2.87 3.62 28.42
C ASP A 131 1.66 3.57 27.47
N TYR A 132 1.84 2.96 26.30
CA TYR A 132 0.80 2.80 25.28
C TYR A 132 0.47 1.31 25.05
N SER A 133 -0.78 1.05 24.71
CA SER A 133 -1.21 -0.16 24.01
C SER A 133 -1.36 0.19 22.53
N VAL A 134 -0.71 -0.58 21.67
CA VAL A 134 -0.64 -0.28 20.23
C VAL A 134 -1.20 -1.46 19.45
N SER A 135 -2.17 -1.18 18.59
CA SER A 135 -2.64 -2.10 17.57
C SER A 135 -2.14 -1.60 16.22
N MET A 136 -1.46 -2.46 15.48
CA MET A 136 -0.90 -2.13 14.18
C MET A 136 -1.30 -3.15 13.13
N VAL A 137 -1.68 -2.69 11.94
CA VAL A 137 -1.89 -3.54 10.77
C VAL A 137 -0.95 -3.08 9.66
N THR A 138 -0.21 -4.03 9.11
CA THR A 138 0.77 -3.81 8.04
C THR A 138 0.52 -4.76 6.87
N PHE A 139 0.62 -4.25 5.65
CA PHE A 139 0.50 -5.02 4.42
C PHE A 139 1.52 -4.56 3.37
N ASP A 140 1.85 -5.46 2.45
CA ASP A 140 2.74 -5.18 1.33
C ASP A 140 2.02 -4.29 0.30
N CYS A 141 2.72 -3.29 -0.23
CA CYS A 141 2.20 -2.30 -1.18
C CYS A 141 3.30 -1.91 -2.18
N GLY A 142 3.22 -2.42 -3.41
CA GLY A 142 4.21 -2.15 -4.47
C GLY A 142 5.64 -2.42 -3.99
N PHE A 143 6.48 -1.39 -4.01
CA PHE A 143 7.88 -1.43 -3.55
C PHE A 143 8.07 -1.23 -2.04
N GLY A 144 7.07 -1.49 -1.22
CA GLY A 144 7.17 -1.20 0.21
C GLY A 144 6.04 -1.74 1.06
N LEU A 145 5.89 -1.14 2.23
CA LEU A 145 4.92 -1.51 3.25
C LEU A 145 4.05 -0.31 3.62
N VAL A 146 2.76 -0.54 3.79
CA VAL A 146 1.84 0.42 4.42
C VAL A 146 1.49 -0.09 5.81
N SER A 147 1.58 0.78 6.82
CA SER A 147 1.27 0.45 8.21
C SER A 147 0.31 1.46 8.82
N PHE A 148 -0.75 0.96 9.43
CA PHE A 148 -1.69 1.72 10.26
C PHE A 148 -1.44 1.34 11.72
N MET A 149 -0.99 2.29 12.54
CA MET A 149 -0.60 2.07 13.93
C MET A 149 -1.42 2.97 14.84
N LEU A 150 -2.36 2.39 15.60
CA LEU A 150 -3.11 3.10 16.63
C LEU A 150 -2.50 2.82 18.00
N GLY A 151 -1.91 3.85 18.60
CA GLY A 151 -1.47 3.84 20.00
C GLY A 151 -2.50 4.51 20.90
N THR A 152 -2.90 3.86 21.99
CA THR A 152 -3.75 4.43 23.05
C THR A 152 -3.04 4.38 24.39
N LEU A 153 -3.11 5.46 25.17
CA LEU A 153 -2.55 5.46 26.53
C LEU A 153 -3.13 4.31 27.35
N GLN A 154 -2.30 3.55 28.06
CA GLN A 154 -2.78 2.44 28.91
C GLN A 154 -3.66 2.94 30.06
N THR A 155 -3.51 4.21 30.44
CA THR A 155 -4.32 4.91 31.43
C THR A 155 -5.61 5.52 30.87
N SER A 156 -5.83 5.43 29.56
CA SER A 156 -7.04 5.97 28.92
C SER A 156 -8.29 5.23 29.38
N ASP A 157 -9.35 5.99 29.58
CA ASP A 157 -10.70 5.47 29.81
C ASP A 157 -11.41 5.12 28.49
N GLU A 158 -10.82 5.44 27.34
CA GLU A 158 -11.39 5.24 26.00
C GLU A 158 -10.82 3.97 25.34
N ASP A 159 -11.64 3.35 24.50
CA ASP A 159 -11.32 2.22 23.65
C ASP A 159 -11.71 2.53 22.19
N TYR A 160 -10.68 2.82 21.39
CA TYR A 160 -10.79 3.19 19.98
C TYR A 160 -10.77 1.99 19.02
N SER A 161 -10.76 0.75 19.53
CA SER A 161 -10.64 -0.45 18.69
C SER A 161 -11.73 -0.57 17.62
N ALA A 162 -12.99 -0.24 17.96
CA ALA A 162 -14.10 -0.28 17.02
C ALA A 162 -13.99 0.78 15.91
N ASP A 163 -13.52 1.99 16.25
CA ASP A 163 -13.29 3.04 15.24
C ASP A 163 -12.08 2.68 14.36
N PHE A 164 -11.03 2.11 14.93
CA PHE A 164 -9.87 1.65 14.17
C PHE A 164 -10.22 0.53 13.18
N ASP A 165 -11.02 -0.45 13.60
CA ASP A 165 -11.48 -1.51 12.71
C ASP A 165 -12.28 -0.94 11.52
N LYS A 166 -13.05 0.14 11.73
CA LYS A 166 -13.76 0.84 10.64
C LYS A 166 -12.82 1.64 9.73
N VAL A 167 -11.79 2.30 10.28
CA VAL A 167 -10.71 2.93 9.49
C VAL A 167 -10.03 1.89 8.60
N LEU A 168 -9.76 0.69 9.12
CA LEU A 168 -9.15 -0.38 8.33
C LEU A 168 -10.12 -0.92 7.26
N GLN A 169 -11.42 -0.96 7.54
CA GLN A 169 -12.45 -1.39 6.59
C GLN A 169 -12.72 -0.36 5.48
N SER A 170 -12.42 0.92 5.69
CA SER A 170 -12.55 1.96 4.68
C SER A 170 -11.35 2.07 3.75
N ILE A 171 -10.32 1.24 3.96
CA ILE A 171 -9.15 1.20 3.08
C ILE A 171 -9.57 0.68 1.70
N GLU A 172 -9.42 1.54 0.71
CA GLU A 172 -9.65 1.24 -0.70
C GLU A 172 -8.32 1.31 -1.45
N LYS A 173 -8.12 0.36 -2.37
CA LYS A 173 -6.92 0.30 -3.21
C LYS A 173 -6.93 1.46 -4.20
N PRO A 174 -5.75 1.96 -4.61
CA PRO A 174 -5.68 2.80 -5.79
C PRO A 174 -6.30 2.03 -6.95
N LEU A 175 -7.39 2.54 -7.51
CA LEU A 175 -7.92 1.95 -8.73
C LEU A 175 -6.85 2.04 -9.82
N PRO A 176 -6.55 0.94 -10.53
CA PRO A 176 -5.65 1.01 -11.66
C PRO A 176 -6.15 2.05 -12.67
N PHE A 177 -5.22 2.71 -13.37
CA PHE A 177 -5.57 3.68 -14.42
C PHE A 177 -6.32 4.96 -13.95
N THR A 178 -6.43 5.27 -12.65
CA THR A 178 -6.77 6.63 -12.18
C THR A 178 -5.56 7.58 -12.20
N LYS A 179 -4.63 7.30 -13.10
CA LYS A 179 -3.45 8.10 -13.43
C LYS A 179 -3.75 8.85 -14.72
N THR A 180 -2.95 9.87 -15.01
CA THR A 180 -3.08 10.71 -16.20
C THR A 180 -1.95 10.44 -17.18
N ILE A 181 -2.06 11.00 -18.39
CA ILE A 181 -0.96 11.01 -19.36
C ILE A 181 0.29 11.66 -18.74
N ASP A 182 0.12 12.75 -17.98
CA ASP A 182 1.21 13.48 -17.34
C ASP A 182 1.99 12.61 -16.34
N ASP A 183 1.31 11.74 -15.59
CA ASP A 183 1.97 10.81 -14.66
C ASP A 183 2.92 9.86 -15.40
N VAL A 184 2.49 9.32 -16.53
CA VAL A 184 3.32 8.42 -17.36
C VAL A 184 4.48 9.18 -17.98
N CYS A 185 4.22 10.36 -18.55
CA CYS A 185 5.24 11.21 -19.14
C CYS A 185 6.29 11.65 -18.11
N PHE A 186 5.87 11.92 -16.87
CA PHE A 186 6.78 12.21 -15.77
C PHE A 186 7.74 11.03 -15.50
N MET A 187 7.23 9.79 -15.47
CA MET A 187 8.09 8.61 -15.28
C MET A 187 9.15 8.49 -16.38
N TYR A 188 8.79 8.72 -17.64
CA TYR A 188 9.76 8.72 -18.75
C TYR A 188 10.75 9.89 -18.69
N SER A 189 10.33 11.05 -18.19
CA SER A 189 11.24 12.18 -17.95
C SER A 189 12.30 11.88 -16.88
N MET A 190 11.93 11.09 -15.85
CA MET A 190 12.91 10.61 -14.86
C MET A 190 13.91 9.65 -15.49
N LEU A 191 13.46 8.75 -16.36
CA LEU A 191 14.35 7.85 -17.10
C LEU A 191 15.30 8.63 -18.02
N GLN A 192 14.82 9.70 -18.66
CA GLN A 192 15.63 10.62 -19.47
C GLN A 192 16.74 11.34 -18.67
N SER A 193 16.59 11.48 -17.35
CA SER A 193 17.59 12.15 -16.52
C SER A 193 18.91 11.38 -16.37
N SER A 194 18.97 10.10 -16.78
CA SER A 194 20.20 9.29 -16.71
C SER A 194 21.18 9.50 -17.88
N ASP A 195 20.90 10.42 -18.82
CA ASP A 195 21.63 10.63 -20.08
C ASP A 195 21.64 9.42 -21.05
N GLU A 196 20.99 8.30 -20.71
CA GLU A 196 20.91 7.07 -21.54
C GLU A 196 19.67 7.03 -22.45
N TYR A 197 18.72 7.93 -22.25
CA TYR A 197 17.44 7.95 -22.96
C TYR A 197 17.20 9.34 -23.56
N SER A 198 16.56 9.41 -24.72
CA SER A 198 16.35 10.67 -25.45
C SER A 198 14.92 10.83 -26.00
N PHE A 199 13.91 10.67 -25.13
CA PHE A 199 12.52 10.76 -25.53
C PHE A 199 12.14 12.14 -26.09
N VAL A 200 11.36 12.12 -27.17
CA VAL A 200 10.73 13.27 -27.79
C VAL A 200 9.22 13.07 -27.75
N SER A 201 8.51 14.05 -27.18
CA SER A 201 7.04 14.09 -27.17
C SER A 201 6.51 14.74 -28.45
N GLU A 202 5.44 14.15 -29.01
CA GLU A 202 4.65 14.78 -30.08
C GLU A 202 3.58 15.75 -29.54
N GLY A 203 3.46 15.87 -28.22
CA GLY A 203 2.40 16.61 -27.52
C GLY A 203 1.10 15.81 -27.41
N VAL A 204 0.29 16.18 -26.43
CA VAL A 204 -1.03 15.57 -26.20
C VAL A 204 -1.99 15.99 -27.31
N GLN A 205 -2.61 15.01 -27.96
CA GLN A 205 -3.65 15.16 -28.97
C GLN A 205 -5.00 14.82 -28.34
N GLU A 206 -6.01 15.67 -28.56
CA GLU A 206 -7.38 15.46 -28.09
C GLU A 206 -8.29 15.06 -29.26
N ALA A 207 -9.06 13.98 -29.09
CA ALA A 207 -10.05 13.52 -30.04
C ALA A 207 -11.41 14.21 -29.82
N SER A 208 -12.33 14.05 -30.78
CA SER A 208 -13.64 14.70 -30.72
C SER A 208 -14.56 14.21 -29.60
N ASP A 209 -14.27 13.05 -29.02
CA ASP A 209 -14.99 12.47 -27.88
C ASP A 209 -14.35 12.83 -26.54
N GLY A 210 -13.36 13.73 -26.53
CA GLY A 210 -12.64 14.16 -25.33
C GLY A 210 -11.49 13.23 -24.94
N SER A 211 -11.34 12.06 -25.56
CA SER A 211 -10.19 11.19 -25.28
C SER A 211 -8.87 11.82 -25.72
N THR A 212 -7.80 11.48 -25.00
CA THR A 212 -6.47 12.04 -25.22
C THR A 212 -5.47 10.98 -25.64
N MET A 213 -4.47 11.38 -26.42
CA MET A 213 -3.36 10.52 -26.86
C MET A 213 -2.05 11.28 -26.80
N GLU A 214 -1.02 10.64 -26.26
CA GLU A 214 0.36 11.10 -26.40
C GLU A 214 1.25 9.99 -26.95
N ILE A 215 2.22 10.38 -27.77
CA ILE A 215 3.26 9.51 -28.30
C ILE A 215 4.61 10.07 -27.89
N LEU A 216 5.41 9.24 -27.23
CA LEU A 216 6.81 9.49 -26.95
C LEU A 216 7.65 8.59 -27.86
N TYR A 217 8.68 9.14 -28.49
CA TYR A 217 9.58 8.42 -29.39
C TYR A 217 11.04 8.62 -28.98
N GLU A 218 11.84 7.57 -29.08
CA GLU A 218 13.30 7.62 -28.93
C GLU A 218 13.97 6.97 -30.15
N SER A 219 14.88 7.71 -30.80
CA SER A 219 15.39 7.32 -32.11
C SER A 219 16.51 6.29 -32.09
N GLU A 220 17.34 6.28 -31.04
CA GLU A 220 18.52 5.43 -30.99
C GLU A 220 18.17 3.95 -30.82
N ASN A 221 17.12 3.64 -30.06
CA ASN A 221 16.67 2.28 -29.77
C ASN A 221 15.31 1.93 -30.39
N GLY A 222 14.83 2.76 -31.33
CA GLY A 222 13.57 2.55 -32.05
C GLY A 222 12.36 2.50 -31.12
N ALA A 223 12.40 3.24 -30.02
CA ALA A 223 11.40 3.14 -28.98
C ALA A 223 10.17 4.00 -29.29
N MET A 224 9.01 3.46 -28.99
CA MET A 224 7.74 4.16 -29.09
C MET A 224 6.86 3.81 -27.90
N ILE A 225 6.35 4.85 -27.25
CA ILE A 225 5.38 4.75 -26.17
C ILE A 225 4.12 5.47 -26.61
N THR A 226 2.99 4.78 -26.57
CA THR A 226 1.67 5.34 -26.85
C THR A 226 0.85 5.31 -25.58
N ILE A 227 0.29 6.45 -25.20
CA ILE A 227 -0.45 6.66 -23.97
C ILE A 227 -1.82 7.19 -24.36
N LEU A 228 -2.89 6.54 -23.90
CA LEU A 228 -4.27 6.96 -24.15
C LEU A 228 -4.98 7.28 -22.84
N GLY A 229 -5.72 8.39 -22.81
CA GLY A 229 -6.62 8.79 -21.74
C GLY A 229 -8.08 8.87 -22.22
N ASP A 230 -9.04 8.68 -21.32
CA ASP A 230 -10.46 8.94 -21.58
C ASP A 230 -10.80 10.43 -21.44
N GLU A 231 -12.09 10.77 -21.55
CA GLU A 231 -12.59 12.16 -21.47
C GLU A 231 -12.33 12.83 -20.11
N ASP A 232 -12.08 12.03 -19.06
CA ASP A 232 -11.72 12.50 -17.73
C ASP A 232 -10.19 12.49 -17.51
N GLU A 233 -9.41 12.37 -18.59
CA GLU A 233 -7.94 12.26 -18.62
C GLU A 233 -7.38 11.02 -17.91
N ASN A 234 -8.23 10.10 -17.45
CA ASN A 234 -7.79 8.84 -16.83
C ASN A 234 -7.22 7.95 -17.92
N LEU A 235 -6.07 7.34 -17.64
CA LEU A 235 -5.45 6.42 -18.57
C LEU A 235 -6.44 5.31 -18.98
N THR A 236 -6.27 4.82 -20.19
CA THR A 236 -6.98 3.66 -20.73
C THR A 236 -6.03 2.63 -21.31
N LEU A 237 -4.89 3.09 -21.83
CA LEU A 237 -3.88 2.23 -22.44
C LEU A 237 -2.50 2.85 -22.33
N VAL A 238 -1.50 2.00 -22.08
CA VAL A 238 -0.10 2.30 -22.30
C VAL A 238 0.50 1.17 -23.15
N SER A 239 1.02 1.51 -24.33
CA SER A 239 1.71 0.59 -25.23
C SER A 239 3.16 1.01 -25.33
N VAL A 240 4.08 0.07 -25.12
CA VAL A 240 5.53 0.27 -25.23
C VAL A 240 6.06 -0.65 -26.31
N SER A 241 6.92 -0.15 -27.18
CA SER A 241 7.71 -0.98 -28.10
C SER A 241 9.13 -0.46 -28.22
N ALA A 242 10.11 -1.36 -28.32
CA ALA A 242 11.51 -1.02 -28.61
C ALA A 242 12.32 -2.23 -29.08
N GLU A 243 13.51 -1.94 -29.56
CA GLU A 243 14.58 -2.91 -29.78
C GLU A 243 15.44 -3.07 -28.52
N GLY A 244 15.97 -4.28 -28.30
CA GLY A 244 16.88 -4.58 -27.18
C GLY A 244 16.17 -4.87 -25.86
N GLU A 245 16.55 -5.96 -25.21
CA GLU A 245 15.83 -6.48 -24.04
C GLU A 245 15.97 -5.62 -22.79
N GLU A 246 17.18 -5.15 -22.48
CA GLU A 246 17.46 -4.34 -21.30
C GLU A 246 16.75 -2.97 -21.38
N TYR A 247 16.77 -2.38 -22.58
CA TYR A 247 16.14 -1.10 -22.85
C TYR A 247 14.61 -1.22 -22.78
N PHE A 248 14.03 -2.21 -23.47
CA PHE A 248 12.60 -2.48 -23.44
C PHE A 248 12.10 -2.80 -22.02
N SER A 249 12.84 -3.61 -21.26
CA SER A 249 12.53 -3.93 -19.87
C SER A 249 12.39 -2.67 -19.01
N SER A 250 13.38 -1.77 -19.07
CA SER A 250 13.39 -0.53 -18.29
C SER A 250 12.19 0.36 -18.61
N MET A 251 11.85 0.49 -19.88
CA MET A 251 10.67 1.25 -20.30
C MET A 251 9.35 0.61 -19.87
N CYS A 252 9.26 -0.71 -19.89
CA CYS A 252 8.06 -1.41 -19.44
C CYS A 252 7.83 -1.22 -17.93
N VAL A 253 8.89 -1.23 -17.13
CA VAL A 253 8.80 -0.91 -15.70
C VAL A 253 8.27 0.52 -15.50
N MET A 254 8.76 1.51 -16.26
CA MET A 254 8.23 2.87 -16.18
C MET A 254 6.76 2.97 -16.58
N ALA A 255 6.33 2.25 -17.62
CA ALA A 255 4.92 2.19 -17.99
C ALA A 255 4.05 1.57 -16.90
N LEU A 256 4.50 0.47 -16.26
CA LEU A 256 3.77 -0.18 -15.18
C LEU A 256 3.65 0.74 -13.94
N ILE A 257 4.71 1.48 -13.61
CA ILE A 257 4.69 2.43 -12.49
C ILE A 257 3.80 3.63 -12.82
N GLY A 258 3.98 4.24 -14.01
CA GLY A 258 3.23 5.41 -14.45
C GLY A 258 1.73 5.16 -14.59
N SER A 259 1.34 3.95 -14.98
CA SER A 259 -0.07 3.53 -15.04
C SER A 259 -0.66 3.13 -13.67
N GLY A 260 0.17 3.07 -12.62
CA GLY A 260 -0.23 2.66 -11.28
C GLY A 260 -0.48 1.15 -11.13
N VAL A 261 -0.25 0.35 -12.18
CA VAL A 261 -0.55 -1.09 -12.16
C VAL A 261 0.56 -1.91 -11.50
N TYR A 262 1.79 -1.38 -11.44
CA TYR A 262 2.91 -2.04 -10.76
C TYR A 262 2.63 -2.18 -9.26
N ASN A 263 2.20 -1.08 -8.63
CA ASN A 263 2.01 -1.02 -7.17
C ASN A 263 0.75 -1.74 -6.69
N ASN A 264 -0.19 -2.01 -7.61
CA ASN A 264 -1.44 -2.69 -7.32
C ASN A 264 -1.32 -4.23 -7.33
N ASN A 265 -0.11 -4.78 -7.54
CA ASN A 265 0.13 -6.23 -7.68
C ASN A 265 -0.84 -6.89 -8.68
N SER A 266 -1.31 -6.10 -9.65
CA SER A 266 -2.41 -6.50 -10.52
C SER A 266 -2.01 -7.58 -11.51
N SER A 267 -0.72 -7.75 -11.82
CA SER A 267 -0.19 -8.88 -12.59
C SER A 267 1.02 -9.47 -11.90
N LYS A 268 1.11 -10.80 -11.87
CA LYS A 268 2.31 -11.52 -11.39
C LYS A 268 3.17 -12.01 -12.54
N GLU A 269 2.59 -12.32 -13.70
CA GLU A 269 3.35 -12.90 -14.81
C GLU A 269 4.14 -11.85 -15.59
N ILE A 270 3.61 -10.63 -15.76
CA ILE A 270 4.30 -9.60 -16.54
C ILE A 270 5.61 -9.16 -15.89
N PRO A 271 5.66 -8.74 -14.60
CA PRO A 271 6.93 -8.33 -13.99
C PRO A 271 7.99 -9.44 -14.02
N LEU A 272 7.59 -10.71 -13.88
CA LEU A 272 8.50 -11.86 -13.95
C LEU A 272 9.11 -12.07 -15.34
N ASN A 273 8.38 -11.73 -16.40
CA ASN A 273 8.81 -11.94 -17.79
C ASN A 273 9.48 -10.72 -18.43
N LEU A 274 9.55 -9.59 -17.72
CA LEU A 274 10.25 -8.40 -18.20
C LEU A 274 11.77 -8.46 -18.03
N SER A 275 12.33 -9.49 -17.40
CA SER A 275 13.80 -9.62 -17.32
C SER A 275 14.42 -9.82 -18.71
N ALA A 276 15.63 -9.30 -18.93
CA ALA A 276 16.29 -9.41 -20.22
C ALA A 276 16.53 -10.87 -20.67
N ASP A 277 16.73 -11.78 -19.72
CA ASP A 277 16.89 -13.20 -20.02
C ASP A 277 15.55 -13.85 -20.39
N SER A 278 14.47 -13.52 -19.67
CA SER A 278 13.11 -13.98 -20.00
C SER A 278 12.67 -13.51 -21.39
N LEU A 279 12.94 -12.24 -21.73
CA LEU A 279 12.60 -11.66 -23.02
C LEU A 279 13.32 -12.36 -24.19
N LYS A 280 14.58 -12.78 -23.99
CA LYS A 280 15.33 -13.54 -25.01
C LYS A 280 14.70 -14.89 -25.32
N GLU A 281 14.09 -15.52 -24.32
CA GLU A 281 13.45 -16.84 -24.43
C GLU A 281 12.07 -16.79 -25.11
N LEU A 282 11.46 -15.60 -25.23
CA LEU A 282 10.21 -15.44 -25.97
C LEU A 282 10.39 -15.78 -27.44
N GLY A 283 9.49 -16.62 -27.95
CA GLY A 283 9.34 -16.87 -29.38
C GLY A 283 8.67 -15.70 -30.09
N THR A 284 8.70 -15.71 -31.42
CA THR A 284 8.15 -14.62 -32.25
C THR A 284 6.75 -14.93 -32.79
N GLU A 285 6.25 -16.16 -32.64
CA GLU A 285 4.92 -16.50 -33.10
C GLU A 285 3.88 -15.81 -32.21
N PRO A 286 2.72 -15.39 -32.74
CA PRO A 286 1.66 -14.78 -31.92
C PRO A 286 1.19 -15.65 -30.76
N THR A 287 1.36 -16.97 -30.85
CA THR A 287 1.03 -17.92 -29.77
C THR A 287 2.05 -17.92 -28.62
N ASP A 288 3.23 -17.34 -28.85
CA ASP A 288 4.29 -17.19 -27.85
C ASP A 288 4.09 -15.91 -27.01
N ALA A 289 3.11 -15.08 -27.37
CA ALA A 289 2.75 -13.90 -26.61
C ALA A 289 2.19 -14.28 -25.23
N ILE A 290 2.61 -13.53 -24.22
CA ILE A 290 2.08 -13.63 -22.86
C ILE A 290 0.88 -12.71 -22.77
N ILE A 291 -0.27 -13.27 -22.39
CA ILE A 291 -1.54 -12.55 -22.24
C ILE A 291 -2.08 -12.86 -20.85
N GLU A 292 -2.27 -11.83 -20.05
CA GLU A 292 -2.81 -11.93 -18.69
C GLU A 292 -3.98 -10.95 -18.55
N VAL A 293 -5.07 -11.38 -17.90
CA VAL A 293 -6.14 -10.48 -17.47
C VAL A 293 -6.27 -10.61 -15.96
N ALA A 294 -6.08 -9.50 -15.26
CA ALA A 294 -6.15 -9.49 -13.81
C ALA A 294 -6.52 -8.09 -13.32
N ASN A 295 -7.39 -8.05 -12.30
CA ASN A 295 -7.91 -6.81 -11.68
C ASN A 295 -8.41 -5.76 -12.70
N GLY A 296 -9.10 -6.20 -13.77
CA GLY A 296 -9.72 -5.31 -14.75
C GLY A 296 -8.72 -4.74 -15.75
N ILE A 297 -7.56 -5.38 -15.87
CA ILE A 297 -6.47 -4.95 -16.74
C ILE A 297 -6.07 -6.11 -17.62
N SER A 298 -6.01 -5.86 -18.92
CA SER A 298 -5.40 -6.75 -19.89
C SER A 298 -3.95 -6.37 -20.09
N TYR A 299 -3.08 -7.37 -19.99
CA TYR A 299 -1.66 -7.27 -20.27
C TYR A 299 -1.32 -8.13 -21.48
N PHE A 300 -0.46 -7.60 -22.33
CA PHE A 300 0.05 -8.27 -23.51
C PHE A 300 1.55 -8.03 -23.60
N LEU A 301 2.33 -9.08 -23.79
CA LEU A 301 3.79 -9.01 -24.00
C LEU A 301 4.17 -9.95 -25.15
N GLN A 302 4.86 -9.41 -26.15
CA GLN A 302 5.25 -10.14 -27.36
C GLN A 302 6.64 -9.73 -27.84
N LYS A 303 7.35 -10.69 -28.44
CA LYS A 303 8.49 -10.46 -29.32
C LYS A 303 8.05 -10.56 -30.78
N ASN A 304 8.44 -9.59 -31.59
CA ASN A 304 8.10 -9.52 -33.01
C ASN A 304 9.16 -10.23 -33.87
N ASP A 305 8.79 -10.57 -35.10
CA ASP A 305 9.70 -11.22 -36.08
C ASP A 305 10.92 -10.37 -36.44
N ASP A 306 10.82 -9.04 -36.32
CA ASP A 306 11.94 -8.12 -36.53
C ASP A 306 12.90 -8.04 -35.32
N GLY A 307 12.59 -8.77 -34.24
CA GLY A 307 13.37 -8.79 -33.01
C GLY A 307 13.02 -7.69 -32.01
N SER A 308 12.10 -6.78 -32.35
CA SER A 308 11.55 -5.80 -31.41
C SER A 308 10.60 -6.46 -30.42
N TYR A 309 10.36 -5.78 -29.30
CA TYR A 309 9.44 -6.21 -28.26
C TYR A 309 8.28 -5.23 -28.16
N ARG A 310 7.12 -5.72 -27.71
CA ARG A 310 5.94 -4.91 -27.45
C ARG A 310 5.25 -5.34 -26.17
N MET A 311 4.91 -4.37 -25.34
CA MET A 311 4.02 -4.53 -24.20
C MET A 311 2.79 -3.62 -24.37
N ILE A 312 1.61 -4.11 -24.02
CA ILE A 312 0.40 -3.31 -23.90
C ILE A 312 -0.21 -3.58 -22.53
N ILE A 313 -0.54 -2.51 -21.83
CA ILE A 313 -1.33 -2.53 -20.60
C ILE A 313 -2.60 -1.75 -20.93
N GLN A 314 -3.76 -2.37 -20.77
CA GLN A 314 -5.03 -1.77 -21.15
C GLN A 314 -6.08 -2.01 -20.08
N ARG A 315 -6.83 -0.95 -19.75
CA ARG A 315 -8.03 -1.06 -18.92
C ARG A 315 -9.08 -1.90 -19.66
N ASP A 316 -9.49 -3.00 -19.06
CA ASP A 316 -10.57 -3.83 -19.58
C ASP A 316 -11.91 -3.16 -19.26
N ALA A 317 -12.63 -2.73 -20.30
CA ALA A 317 -13.87 -1.97 -20.15
C ALA A 317 -15.07 -2.85 -19.77
N GLU A 318 -14.96 -4.18 -19.82
CA GLU A 318 -16.09 -5.09 -19.56
C GLU A 318 -16.42 -5.28 -18.07
N THR A 319 -15.60 -4.80 -17.13
CA THR A 319 -15.66 -5.20 -15.70
C THR A 319 -15.96 -4.07 -14.70
N LYS A 320 -16.44 -2.90 -15.16
CA LYS A 320 -16.73 -1.75 -14.26
C LYS A 320 -17.77 -2.05 -13.15
N GLU A 321 -18.62 -3.06 -13.29
CA GLU A 321 -19.61 -3.46 -12.27
C GLU A 321 -19.07 -4.45 -11.22
N ASP A 322 -17.97 -5.16 -11.48
CA ASP A 322 -17.46 -6.22 -10.58
C ASP A 322 -16.38 -5.74 -9.59
N TYR A 323 -15.92 -4.49 -9.70
CA TYR A 323 -14.91 -3.91 -8.80
C TYR A 323 -15.46 -2.95 -7.73
N LEU A 324 -16.79 -2.82 -7.65
CA LEU A 324 -17.49 -1.96 -6.67
C LEU A 324 -18.33 -2.76 -5.66
N HIS A 325 -18.09 -4.08 -5.53
CA HIS A 325 -18.88 -4.97 -4.67
C HIS A 325 -18.03 -5.88 -3.79
#